data_AF-A0A7L2VKY3-F1
#
_entry.id   AF-A0A7L2VKY3-F1
#
_cell.length_a   1.000
_cell.length_b   1.000
_cell.length_c   1.000
_cell.angle_alpha   90.00
_cell.angle_beta   90.00
_cell.angle_gamma   90.00
#
_symmetry.space_group_name_H-M   'P 1'
#
loop_
_entity.id
_entity.type
_entity.pdbx_description
1 polymer ?
#
loop_
_entity_poly.entity_id
_entity_poly.type
_entity_poly.pdbx_seq_one_letter_code
_entity_poly.pdbx_strand_id
1 'polypeptide(L)'
;PTFDMWRDYLGLAAVVAALRSDHGEAPEPAPASPGATAAPVPPCAFCKHNGEARAVYGGHSLRDASGRLLCPVLRSYVCPQCGASQDRAHTRRFCPLTRRGYASVYSRAKRARK
;
A
#
# COMPACT_ATOMS: atom_id res chain seq x y z
N PRO A 1 33.78 9.99 -17.30
CA PRO A 1 32.36 9.63 -17.11
C PRO A 1 32.17 8.75 -15.87
N THR A 2 31.43 9.25 -14.88
CA THR A 2 31.11 8.49 -13.65
C THR A 2 29.85 7.65 -13.90
N PHE A 3 29.94 6.35 -13.69
CA PHE A 3 28.79 5.43 -13.74
C PHE A 3 27.77 5.85 -12.68
N ASP A 4 26.58 6.24 -13.10
CA ASP A 4 25.51 6.69 -12.22
C ASP A 4 24.54 5.53 -12.01
N MET A 5 24.62 4.92 -10.82
CA MET A 5 23.90 3.70 -10.47
C MET A 5 22.38 3.80 -10.74
N TRP A 6 21.79 5.00 -10.64
CA TRP A 6 20.35 5.21 -10.82
C TRP A 6 19.94 5.33 -12.29
N ARG A 7 20.83 5.86 -13.14
CA ARG A 7 20.57 5.98 -14.58
C ARG A 7 20.90 4.68 -15.31
N ASP A 8 22.01 4.05 -14.94
CA ASP A 8 22.62 3.01 -15.78
C ASP A 8 22.21 1.58 -15.36
N TYR A 9 21.83 1.33 -14.09
CA TYR A 9 21.58 -0.04 -13.61
C TYR A 9 20.15 -0.54 -13.83
N LEU A 10 19.17 0.35 -14.02
CA LEU A 10 17.75 -0.03 -14.10
C LEU A 10 17.00 0.63 -15.27
N GLY A 11 17.69 1.40 -16.11
CA GLY A 11 17.06 2.09 -17.24
C GLY A 11 15.91 3.03 -16.85
N LEU A 12 15.86 3.49 -15.59
CA LEU A 12 14.76 4.28 -15.05
C LEU A 12 14.51 5.57 -15.86
N ALA A 13 15.56 6.16 -16.43
CA ALA A 13 15.43 7.32 -17.31
C ALA A 13 14.61 7.01 -18.57
N ALA A 14 14.80 5.83 -19.18
CA ALA A 14 14.02 5.39 -20.33
C ALA A 14 12.57 5.08 -19.95
N VAL A 15 12.35 4.45 -18.79
CA VAL A 15 11.00 4.18 -18.26
C VAL A 15 10.25 5.47 -17.97
N VAL A 16 10.89 6.47 -17.33
CA VAL A 16 10.28 7.79 -17.06
C VAL A 16 9.97 8.54 -18.35
N ALA A 17 10.84 8.45 -19.37
CA ALA A 17 10.57 9.05 -20.69
C ALA A 17 9.38 8.36 -21.39
N ALA A 18 9.26 7.03 -21.28
CA ALA A 18 8.13 6.27 -21.81
C ALA A 18 6.81 6.65 -21.11
N LEU A 19 6.79 6.72 -19.77
CA LEU A 19 5.60 7.15 -19.01
C LEU A 19 5.16 8.58 -19.34
N ARG A 20 6.10 9.48 -19.60
CA ARG A 20 5.79 10.86 -20.03
C ARG A 20 5.20 10.94 -21.43
N SER A 21 5.50 9.96 -22.28
CA SER A 21 4.99 9.87 -23.66
C SER A 21 3.64 9.16 -23.74
N ASP A 22 3.31 8.33 -22.74
CA ASP A 22 2.05 7.57 -22.64
C ASP A 22 0.92 8.34 -21.94
N HIS A 23 1.09 9.64 -21.65
CA HIS A 23 -0.03 10.52 -21.29
C HIS A 23 -0.90 10.88 -22.52
N GLY A 24 -1.15 9.90 -23.38
CA GLY A 24 -2.37 9.86 -24.17
C GLY A 24 -3.54 9.58 -23.23
N GLU A 25 -4.48 10.53 -23.21
CA GLU A 25 -5.85 10.44 -22.70
C GLU A 25 -6.15 9.33 -21.69
N ALA A 26 -6.26 9.71 -20.42
CA ALA A 26 -6.80 8.85 -19.38
C ALA A 26 -8.21 8.35 -19.80
N PRO A 27 -8.48 7.04 -19.82
CA PRO A 27 -9.85 6.58 -20.02
C PRO A 27 -10.71 7.12 -18.87
N GLU A 28 -11.77 7.84 -19.21
CA GLU A 28 -12.79 8.28 -18.28
C GLU A 28 -13.24 7.10 -17.40
N PRO A 29 -13.33 7.28 -16.06
CA PRO A 29 -13.93 6.27 -15.22
C PRO A 29 -15.42 6.18 -15.58
N ALA A 30 -15.83 5.01 -16.09
CA ALA A 30 -17.23 4.67 -16.31
C ALA A 30 -18.09 5.06 -15.09
N PRO A 31 -19.34 5.52 -15.29
CA PRO A 31 -20.18 5.98 -14.20
C PRO A 31 -20.49 4.83 -13.25
N ALA A 32 -19.85 4.84 -12.07
CA ALA A 32 -20.22 4.00 -10.96
C ALA A 32 -21.69 4.31 -10.62
N SER A 33 -22.54 3.28 -10.69
CA SER A 33 -23.96 3.38 -10.34
C SER A 33 -24.14 3.99 -8.94
N PRO A 34 -25.06 4.95 -8.74
CA PRO A 34 -25.31 5.55 -7.44
C PRO A 34 -26.21 4.60 -6.65
N GLY A 35 -25.61 3.60 -6.01
CA GLY A 35 -26.33 2.55 -5.30
C GLY A 35 -25.78 2.31 -3.90
N ALA A 36 -25.97 3.29 -3.01
CA ALA A 36 -26.22 3.13 -1.58
C ALA A 36 -25.74 4.38 -0.84
N THR A 37 -26.68 5.15 -0.30
CA THR A 37 -26.45 6.09 0.80
C THR A 37 -26.01 5.31 2.03
N ALA A 38 -24.75 4.90 2.08
CA ALA A 38 -24.14 4.33 3.27
C ALA A 38 -23.62 5.48 4.14
N ALA A 39 -23.97 5.45 5.43
CA ALA A 39 -23.39 6.31 6.46
C ALA A 39 -21.87 6.45 6.28
N PRO A 40 -21.24 7.58 6.66
CA PRO A 40 -19.82 7.82 6.41
C PRO A 40 -18.96 6.70 7.00
N VAL A 41 -18.56 5.78 6.14
CA VAL A 41 -17.70 4.64 6.47
C VAL A 41 -16.30 5.21 6.71
N PRO A 42 -15.66 4.95 7.87
CA PRO A 42 -14.36 5.54 8.14
C PRO A 42 -13.35 5.06 7.08
N PRO A 43 -12.56 5.98 6.50
CA PRO A 43 -11.65 5.66 5.41
C PRO A 43 -10.61 4.63 5.83
N CYS A 44 -10.23 3.75 4.90
CA CYS A 44 -9.24 2.71 5.13
C CYS A 44 -7.86 3.31 5.45
N ALA A 45 -7.46 3.18 6.72
CA ALA A 45 -6.16 3.65 7.19
C ALA A 45 -4.97 2.96 6.50
N PHE A 46 -5.11 1.70 6.10
CA PHE A 46 -4.04 0.94 5.42
C PHE A 46 -3.77 1.48 4.01
N CYS A 47 -4.82 1.58 3.17
CA CYS A 47 -4.70 2.14 1.82
C CYS A 47 -4.25 3.61 1.88
N LYS A 48 -4.77 4.39 2.84
CA LYS A 48 -4.32 5.76 3.07
C LYS A 48 -2.82 5.83 3.41
N HIS A 49 -2.31 4.92 4.23
CA HIS A 49 -0.88 4.87 4.56
C HIS A 49 0.00 4.51 3.36
N ASN A 50 -0.49 3.64 2.47
CA ASN A 50 0.21 3.26 1.24
C ASN A 50 0.17 4.34 0.15
N GLY A 51 -0.51 5.47 0.39
CA GLY A 51 -0.60 6.57 -0.57
C GLY A 51 -1.63 6.34 -1.68
N GLU A 52 -2.58 5.43 -1.48
CA GLU A 52 -3.66 5.19 -2.44
C GLU A 52 -4.54 6.44 -2.65
N ALA A 53 -5.18 6.53 -3.81
CA ALA A 53 -6.07 7.64 -4.12
C ALA A 53 -7.28 7.70 -3.18
N ARG A 54 -7.85 8.90 -2.98
CA ARG A 54 -9.02 9.11 -2.10
C ARG A 54 -10.23 8.26 -2.48
N ALA A 55 -10.45 8.04 -3.78
CA ALA A 55 -11.49 7.14 -4.27
C ALA A 55 -11.30 5.69 -3.77
N VAL A 56 -10.05 5.24 -3.65
CA VAL A 56 -9.71 3.87 -3.23
C VAL A 56 -9.85 3.71 -1.72
N TYR A 57 -9.16 4.55 -0.92
CA TYR A 57 -9.22 4.41 0.53
C TYR A 57 -10.54 4.88 1.14
N GLY A 58 -11.30 5.73 0.44
CA GLY A 58 -12.60 6.24 0.89
C GLY A 58 -13.76 5.26 0.69
N GLY A 59 -13.59 4.24 -0.17
CA GLY A 59 -14.65 3.29 -0.48
C GLY A 59 -14.84 2.14 0.53
N HIS A 60 -13.98 2.02 1.55
CA HIS A 60 -14.06 0.94 2.54
C HIS A 60 -13.35 1.30 3.86
N SER A 61 -13.66 0.57 4.93
CA SER A 61 -12.92 0.60 6.20
C SER A 61 -11.85 -0.49 6.27
N LEU A 62 -10.85 -0.30 7.12
CA LEU A 62 -9.82 -1.33 7.35
C LEU A 62 -10.41 -2.56 8.06
N ARG A 63 -11.22 -2.34 9.09
CA ARG A 63 -11.86 -3.37 9.93
C ARG A 63 -13.32 -3.02 10.19
N ASP A 64 -14.16 -4.04 10.37
CA ASP A 64 -15.53 -3.88 10.87
C ASP A 64 -15.57 -3.75 12.41
N ALA A 65 -16.76 -3.50 12.97
CA ALA A 65 -16.95 -3.41 14.42
C ALA A 65 -16.64 -4.71 15.17
N SER A 66 -16.67 -5.86 14.48
CA SER A 66 -16.30 -7.17 15.03
C SER A 66 -14.79 -7.47 14.91
N GLY A 67 -14.00 -6.55 14.35
CA GLY A 67 -12.55 -6.67 14.18
C GLY A 67 -12.10 -7.43 12.93
N ARG A 68 -13.03 -7.88 12.06
CA ARG A 68 -12.72 -8.56 10.79
C ARG A 68 -12.18 -7.58 9.77
N LEU A 69 -11.21 -8.02 8.96
CA LEU A 69 -10.60 -7.20 7.92
C LEU A 69 -11.55 -7.03 6.74
N LEU A 70 -11.84 -5.78 6.38
CA LEU A 70 -12.67 -5.43 5.22
C LEU A 70 -11.83 -4.93 4.04
N CYS A 71 -10.61 -4.47 4.28
CA CYS A 71 -9.74 -3.94 3.22
C CYS A 71 -9.38 -5.03 2.19
N PRO A 72 -9.81 -4.91 0.92
CA PRO A 72 -9.57 -5.94 -0.09
C PRO A 72 -8.08 -6.14 -0.36
N VAL A 73 -7.30 -5.04 -0.38
CA VAL A 73 -5.85 -5.07 -0.60
C VAL A 73 -5.14 -5.85 0.50
N LEU A 74 -5.50 -5.62 1.77
CA LEU A 74 -4.90 -6.36 2.87
C LEU A 74 -5.40 -7.81 2.90
N ARG A 75 -6.68 -8.06 2.61
CA ARG A 75 -7.23 -9.43 2.56
C ARG A 75 -6.57 -10.30 1.48
N SER A 76 -6.26 -9.75 0.32
CA SER A 76 -5.56 -10.48 -0.76
C SER A 76 -4.08 -10.71 -0.46
N TYR A 77 -3.51 -10.01 0.53
CA TYR A 77 -2.13 -10.20 0.92
C TYR A 77 -1.97 -11.53 1.69
N VAL A 78 -1.08 -12.38 1.17
CA VAL A 78 -0.66 -13.62 1.83
C VAL A 78 0.63 -13.34 2.58
N CYS A 79 0.61 -13.53 3.90
CA CYS A 79 1.81 -13.32 4.71
C CYS A 79 2.91 -14.32 4.31
N PRO A 80 4.09 -13.88 3.87
CA PRO A 80 5.15 -14.77 3.38
C PRO A 80 5.81 -15.61 4.49
N GLN A 81 5.55 -15.29 5.77
CA GLN A 81 6.11 -16.02 6.91
C GLN A 81 5.19 -17.12 7.44
N CYS A 82 3.87 -16.92 7.39
CA CYS A 82 2.91 -17.83 8.00
C CYS A 82 1.76 -18.26 7.07
N GLY A 83 1.69 -17.71 5.86
CA GLY A 83 0.64 -18.01 4.88
C GLY A 83 -0.75 -17.43 5.19
N ALA A 84 -0.92 -16.68 6.29
CA ALA A 84 -2.23 -16.12 6.63
C ALA A 84 -2.72 -15.11 5.57
N SER A 85 -4.02 -15.16 5.26
CA SER A 85 -4.71 -14.32 4.28
C SER A 85 -6.16 -14.04 4.74
N GLN A 86 -6.92 -13.28 3.95
CA GLN A 86 -8.31 -12.91 4.21
C GLN A 86 -8.50 -12.25 5.58
N ASP A 87 -9.35 -12.81 6.45
CA ASP A 87 -9.64 -12.22 7.78
C ASP A 87 -8.43 -12.24 8.72
N ARG A 88 -7.45 -13.11 8.46
CA ARG A 88 -6.21 -13.22 9.23
C ARG A 88 -5.01 -12.55 8.55
N ALA A 89 -5.23 -11.84 7.45
CA ALA A 89 -4.17 -11.19 6.72
C ALA A 89 -3.48 -10.13 7.59
N HIS A 90 -2.17 -9.98 7.40
CA HIS A 90 -1.37 -8.99 8.12
C HIS A 90 -0.08 -8.75 7.35
N THR A 91 0.52 -7.57 7.54
CA THR A 91 1.87 -7.34 7.02
C THR A 91 2.88 -8.10 7.86
N ARG A 92 4.02 -8.46 7.25
CA ARG A 92 5.11 -9.24 7.85
C ARG A 92 5.50 -8.79 9.28
N ARG A 93 5.49 -7.48 9.53
CA ARG A 93 5.82 -6.90 10.84
C ARG A 93 4.86 -7.33 11.95
N PHE A 94 3.58 -7.53 11.62
CA PHE A 94 2.55 -7.94 12.57
C PHE A 94 2.31 -9.45 12.55
N CYS A 95 3.20 -10.22 11.92
CA CYS A 95 3.08 -11.67 11.91
C CYS A 95 3.32 -12.26 13.31
N PRO A 96 2.48 -13.19 13.80
CA PRO A 96 2.71 -13.84 15.09
C PRO A 96 4.00 -14.67 15.13
N LEU A 97 4.50 -15.10 13.97
CA LEU A 97 5.79 -15.80 13.84
C LEU A 97 6.99 -14.85 13.78
N THR A 98 6.75 -13.54 13.66
CA THR A 98 7.83 -12.55 13.72
C THR A 98 8.33 -12.42 15.15
N ARG A 99 9.57 -12.86 15.39
CA ARG A 99 10.21 -12.79 16.71
C ARG A 99 10.22 -11.35 17.23
N ARG A 100 10.14 -11.18 18.56
CA ARG A 100 10.18 -9.90 19.31
C ARG A 100 11.46 -9.05 19.14
N GLY A 101 12.27 -9.31 18.11
CA GLY A 101 13.47 -8.58 17.74
C GLY A 101 13.52 -8.17 16.26
N TYR A 102 12.37 -8.17 15.55
CA TYR A 102 12.32 -7.66 14.18
C TYR A 102 12.65 -6.17 14.14
N ALA A 103 13.92 -5.87 13.90
CA ALA A 103 14.40 -4.53 13.60
C ALA A 103 14.26 -4.29 12.10
N SER A 104 13.47 -3.29 11.71
CA SER A 104 13.51 -2.80 10.33
C SER A 104 14.88 -2.22 10.06
N VAL A 105 15.53 -2.59 8.95
CA VAL A 105 16.81 -2.00 8.52
C VAL A 105 16.77 -0.46 8.36
N TYR A 106 15.57 0.11 8.26
CA TYR A 106 15.33 1.56 8.22
C TYR A 106 15.24 2.24 9.59
N SER A 107 15.61 1.58 10.69
CA SER A 107 15.74 2.26 11.99
C SER A 107 16.89 3.26 11.91
N ARG A 108 16.58 4.49 11.49
CA ARG A 108 17.45 5.65 11.56
C ARG A 108 17.83 5.80 13.03
N ALA A 109 19.07 5.40 13.37
CA ALA A 109 19.63 5.59 14.69
C ALA A 109 19.34 7.05 15.08
N LYS A 110 18.53 7.25 16.14
CA LYS A 110 18.32 8.58 16.68
C LYS A 110 19.71 9.04 17.10
N ARG A 111 20.31 9.94 16.32
CA ARG A 111 21.56 10.62 16.69
C ARG A 111 21.36 11.13 18.11
N ALA A 112 22.14 10.60 19.04
CA ALA A 112 22.15 11.06 20.41
C ALA A 112 22.41 12.57 20.37
N ARG A 113 21.41 13.36 20.78
CA ARG A 113 21.63 14.79 21.02
C ARG A 113 22.53 14.87 22.24
N LYS A 114 23.74 15.35 22.02
CA LYS A 114 24.69 15.74 23.07
C LYS A 114 24.26 17.05 23.69
#